data_AF-A0A016UTW6-F1
#
_entry.id   AF-A0A016UTW6-F1
#
_cell.length_a   1.000
_cell.length_b   1.000
_cell.length_c   1.000
_cell.angle_alpha   90.00
_cell.angle_beta   90.00
_cell.angle_gamma   90.00
#
_symmetry.space_group_name_H-M   'P 1'
#
loop_
_entity.id
_entity.type
_entity.pdbx_description
1 polymer ?
#
loop_
_entity_poly.entity_id
_entity_poly.type
_entity_poly.pdbx_seq_one_letter_code
_entity_poly.pdbx_strand_id
1 'polypeptide(L)'
;MWREQIGSGAQNAEEALRSRMPFPTNAIRAPKQKPQWAPNLLALELDLIRMFRAVQMNPHRDNMTTTERRGLTDALRLRKSLRFSIGDKSDAFVVIDKEMDKQLATITLNDSSTYLR
;
A
#
# COMPACT_ATOMS: atom_id res chain seq x y z
N MET A 1 11.21 -39.81 -59.45
CA MET A 1 9.90 -39.72 -60.12
C MET A 1 9.04 -40.81 -59.48
N TRP A 2 8.05 -40.56 -58.65
CA TRP A 2 7.11 -39.43 -58.53
C TRP A 2 6.83 -39.11 -57.05
N ARG A 3 6.30 -37.91 -56.83
CA ARG A 3 6.35 -37.10 -55.60
C ARG A 3 5.44 -37.59 -54.46
N GLU A 4 5.83 -37.15 -53.27
CA GLU A 4 5.07 -37.12 -52.01
C GLU A 4 3.61 -36.67 -52.17
N GLN A 5 2.71 -37.37 -51.47
CA GLN A 5 1.59 -36.73 -50.79
C GLN A 5 1.57 -37.23 -49.34
N ILE A 6 2.37 -36.57 -48.52
CA ILE A 6 2.14 -36.47 -47.09
C ILE A 6 0.87 -35.61 -46.94
N GLY A 7 -0.27 -36.28 -46.86
CA GLY A 7 -1.58 -35.65 -46.72
C GLY A 7 -2.28 -36.13 -45.44
N SER A 8 -2.11 -35.36 -44.36
CA SER A 8 -3.05 -35.25 -43.23
C SER A 8 -3.58 -36.55 -42.60
N GLY A 9 -2.70 -37.40 -42.06
CA GLY A 9 -3.12 -38.51 -41.18
C GLY A 9 -3.59 -38.06 -39.79
N ALA A 10 -3.29 -36.81 -39.40
CA ALA A 10 -3.55 -36.32 -38.04
C ALA A 10 -4.98 -35.78 -37.83
N GLN A 11 -5.64 -35.27 -38.88
CA GLN A 11 -7.03 -34.78 -38.77
C GLN A 11 -8.03 -35.95 -38.64
N ASN A 12 -7.72 -37.08 -39.27
CA ASN A 12 -8.59 -38.25 -39.30
C ASN A 12 -8.63 -39.01 -37.97
N ALA A 13 -7.62 -38.88 -37.11
CA ALA A 13 -7.56 -39.62 -35.84
C ALA A 13 -8.56 -39.07 -34.81
N GLU A 14 -8.63 -37.74 -34.65
CA GLU A 14 -9.64 -37.12 -33.78
C GLU A 14 -11.06 -37.27 -34.35
N GLU A 15 -11.23 -37.14 -35.67
CA GLU A 15 -12.54 -37.34 -36.32
C GLU A 15 -13.01 -38.79 -36.24
N ALA A 16 -12.11 -39.77 -36.37
CA ALA A 16 -12.43 -41.19 -36.19
C ALA A 16 -12.74 -41.55 -34.74
N LEU A 17 -12.09 -40.90 -33.76
CA LEU A 17 -12.42 -41.04 -32.35
C LEU A 17 -13.78 -40.40 -32.02
N ARG A 18 -14.10 -39.23 -32.61
CA ARG A 18 -15.38 -38.55 -32.43
C ARG A 18 -16.54 -39.28 -33.11
N SER A 19 -16.33 -39.90 -34.27
CA SER A 19 -17.38 -40.69 -34.97
C SER A 19 -17.69 -42.02 -34.29
N ARG A 20 -16.76 -42.54 -33.46
CA ARG A 20 -16.92 -43.75 -32.66
C ARG A 20 -17.58 -43.51 -31.30
N MET A 21 -17.75 -42.25 -30.88
CA MET A 21 -18.46 -41.96 -29.64
C MET A 21 -19.98 -42.02 -29.89
N PRO A 22 -20.76 -42.80 -29.12
CA PRO A 22 -22.22 -42.92 -29.29
C PRO A 22 -22.98 -41.67 -28.80
N PHE A 23 -22.29 -40.55 -28.59
CA PHE A 23 -22.84 -39.33 -28.03
C PHE A 23 -22.84 -38.24 -29.11
N PRO A 24 -23.98 -37.58 -29.37
CA PRO A 24 -24.01 -36.46 -30.32
C PRO A 24 -23.01 -35.40 -29.87
N THR A 25 -22.21 -34.87 -30.79
CA THR A 25 -21.17 -33.85 -30.54
C THR A 25 -21.71 -32.58 -29.86
N ASN A 26 -23.04 -32.38 -29.91
CA ASN A 26 -23.77 -31.26 -29.34
C ASN A 26 -24.55 -31.59 -28.06
N ALA A 27 -24.54 -32.85 -27.60
CA ALA A 27 -25.41 -33.32 -26.51
C ALA A 27 -24.87 -32.98 -25.12
N ILE A 28 -23.56 -32.80 -24.96
CA ILE A 28 -22.96 -32.54 -23.66
C ILE A 28 -22.50 -31.07 -23.62
N ARG A 29 -23.46 -30.15 -23.51
CA ARG A 29 -23.16 -28.82 -23.00
C ARG A 29 -23.24 -28.89 -21.48
N ALA A 30 -22.12 -28.66 -20.80
CA ALA A 30 -22.17 -28.38 -19.38
C ALA A 30 -23.17 -27.22 -19.16
N PRO A 31 -24.12 -27.35 -18.22
CA PRO A 31 -25.03 -26.25 -17.92
C PRO A 31 -24.17 -25.02 -17.61
N LYS A 32 -24.44 -23.89 -18.25
CA LYS A 32 -23.76 -22.63 -17.95
C LYS A 32 -24.00 -22.35 -16.47
N GLN A 33 -23.03 -22.67 -15.63
CA GLN A 33 -23.12 -22.38 -14.21
C GLN A 33 -23.15 -20.86 -14.11
N LYS A 34 -24.33 -20.30 -13.82
CA LYS A 34 -24.37 -18.93 -13.31
C LYS A 34 -23.68 -18.99 -11.96
N PRO A 35 -22.56 -18.29 -11.76
CA PRO A 35 -21.88 -18.33 -10.48
C PRO A 35 -22.86 -17.86 -9.41
N GLN A 36 -23.31 -18.79 -8.57
CA GLN A 36 -24.32 -18.53 -7.54
C GLN A 36 -23.85 -17.46 -6.54
N TRP A 37 -22.54 -17.22 -6.48
CA TRP A 37 -21.88 -16.21 -5.67
C TRP A 37 -21.81 -14.82 -6.30
N ALA A 38 -22.13 -14.66 -7.59
CA ALA A 38 -22.13 -13.37 -8.27
C ALA A 38 -22.96 -12.28 -7.54
N PRO A 39 -24.19 -12.54 -7.04
CA PRO A 39 -24.94 -11.55 -6.28
C PRO A 39 -24.27 -11.21 -4.94
N ASN A 40 -23.64 -12.18 -4.27
CA ASN A 40 -22.94 -11.96 -3.00
C ASN A 40 -21.67 -11.12 -3.20
N LEU A 41 -20.95 -11.33 -4.30
CA LEU A 41 -19.78 -10.53 -4.63
C LEU A 41 -20.18 -9.08 -4.95
N LEU A 42 -21.24 -8.89 -5.74
CA LEU A 42 -21.77 -7.55 -6.04
C LEU A 42 -22.27 -6.84 -4.77
N ALA A 43 -22.93 -7.56 -3.87
CA ALA A 43 -23.36 -7.01 -2.59
C ALA A 43 -22.16 -6.57 -1.73
N LEU A 44 -21.12 -7.41 -1.65
CA LEU A 44 -19.89 -7.09 -0.92
C LEU A 44 -19.17 -5.86 -1.49
N GLU A 45 -19.08 -5.77 -2.82
CA GLU A 45 -18.46 -4.63 -3.49
C GLU A 45 -19.22 -3.33 -3.17
N LEU A 46 -20.55 -3.37 -3.24
CA LEU A 46 -21.40 -2.22 -2.88
C LEU A 46 -21.24 -1.83 -1.41
N ASP A 47 -21.17 -2.80 -0.50
CA ASP A 47 -21.00 -2.53 0.93
C ASP A 47 -19.63 -1.94 1.24
N LEU A 48 -18.56 -2.43 0.61
CA LEU A 48 -17.22 -1.84 0.73
C LEU A 48 -17.20 -0.39 0.23
N ILE A 49 -17.80 -0.12 -0.93
CA ILE A 49 -17.90 1.23 -1.47
C ILE A 49 -18.69 2.13 -0.51
N ARG A 50 -19.79 1.64 0.06
CA ARG A 50 -20.61 2.39 1.04
C ARG A 50 -19.84 2.68 2.32
N MET A 51 -19.16 1.69 2.90
CA MET A 51 -18.35 1.88 4.10
C MET A 51 -17.21 2.87 3.86
N PHE A 52 -16.49 2.71 2.74
CA PHE A 52 -15.42 3.63 2.38
C PHE A 52 -15.95 5.06 2.22
N ARG A 53 -17.07 5.24 1.50
CA ARG A 53 -17.71 6.55 1.37
C ARG A 53 -18.19 7.09 2.72
N ALA A 54 -18.77 6.26 3.59
CA ALA A 54 -19.21 6.68 4.92
C ALA A 54 -18.04 7.18 5.79
N VAL A 55 -16.88 6.50 5.71
CA VAL A 55 -15.64 6.93 6.37
C VAL A 55 -15.10 8.23 5.76
N GLN A 56 -15.13 8.38 4.43
CA GLN A 56 -14.71 9.62 3.76
C GLN A 56 -15.64 10.80 4.07
N MET A 57 -16.94 10.54 4.18
CA MET A 57 -17.96 11.55 4.47
C MET A 57 -18.01 11.94 5.95
N ASN A 58 -17.48 11.10 6.85
CA ASN A 58 -17.17 11.45 8.23
C ASN A 58 -15.66 11.66 8.37
N PRO A 59 -15.13 12.81 7.92
CA PRO A 59 -13.73 13.12 8.17
C PRO A 59 -13.48 13.00 9.66
N HIS A 60 -12.35 12.38 10.01
CA HIS A 60 -11.91 12.23 11.39
C HIS A 60 -12.05 13.58 12.12
N ARG A 61 -13.06 13.68 12.98
CA ARG A 61 -13.26 14.85 13.81
C ARG A 61 -12.40 14.68 15.04
N ASP A 62 -11.30 15.42 15.03
CA ASP A 62 -10.50 15.67 16.20
C ASP A 62 -11.39 16.26 17.32
N ASN A 63 -11.37 15.63 18.50
CA ASN A 63 -12.12 16.03 19.69
C ASN A 63 -11.45 17.17 20.48
N MET A 64 -10.38 17.76 19.96
CA MET A 64 -9.67 18.85 20.61
C MET A 64 -10.51 20.11 20.67
N THR A 65 -10.43 20.73 21.84
CA THR A 65 -10.87 22.10 22.08
C THR A 65 -10.05 23.09 21.24
N THR A 66 -10.56 24.32 21.10
CA THR A 66 -9.86 25.39 20.37
C THR A 66 -8.51 25.74 20.99
N THR A 67 -8.39 25.64 22.32
CA THR A 67 -7.16 25.88 23.07
C THR A 67 -6.13 24.79 22.83
N GLU A 68 -6.53 23.52 22.85
CA GLU A 68 -5.64 22.39 22.53
C GLU A 68 -5.15 22.47 21.09
N ARG A 69 -6.01 22.84 20.13
CA ARG A 69 -5.60 23.01 18.74
C ARG A 69 -4.58 24.12 18.54
N ARG A 70 -4.76 25.24 19.24
CA ARG A 70 -3.76 26.31 19.27
C ARG A 70 -2.45 25.82 19.89
N GLY A 71 -2.51 25.19 21.06
CA GLY A 71 -1.33 24.66 21.75
C GLY A 71 -0.55 23.64 20.90
N LEU A 72 -1.25 22.73 20.21
CA LEU A 72 -0.62 21.78 19.29
C LEU A 72 0.06 22.49 18.11
N THR A 73 -0.61 23.50 17.54
CA THR A 73 -0.06 24.29 16.42
C THR A 73 1.23 25.01 16.85
N ASP A 74 1.22 25.60 18.05
CA ASP A 74 2.37 26.30 18.62
C ASP A 74 3.52 25.32 18.92
N ALA A 75 3.21 24.16 19.50
CA ALA A 75 4.20 23.11 19.76
C ALA A 75 4.82 22.58 18.46
N LEU A 76 4.03 22.37 17.41
CA LEU A 76 4.52 21.94 16.09
C LEU A 76 5.42 23.00 15.44
N ARG A 77 5.12 24.28 15.63
CA ARG A 77 5.97 25.37 15.17
C ARG A 77 7.28 25.41 15.93
N LEU A 78 7.24 25.32 17.27
CA LEU A 78 8.42 25.28 18.13
C LEU A 78 9.30 24.07 17.85
N ARG A 79 8.72 22.90 17.52
CA ARG A 79 9.48 21.71 17.11
C ARG A 79 10.35 21.94 15.86
N LYS A 80 9.99 22.90 15.00
CA LYS A 80 10.79 23.24 13.83
C LYS A 80 12.03 24.04 14.21
N SER A 81 11.96 24.92 15.20
CA SER A 81 13.08 25.77 15.65
C SER A 81 13.89 25.18 16.80
N LEU A 82 13.30 24.30 17.62
CA LEU A 82 13.95 23.75 18.81
C LEU A 82 14.44 22.31 18.59
N ARG A 83 15.57 21.98 19.21
CA ARG A 83 16.10 20.63 19.38
C ARG A 83 15.79 20.18 20.81
N PHE A 84 15.20 19.01 20.92
CA PHE A 84 14.92 18.35 22.19
C PHE A 84 15.91 17.20 22.36
N SER A 85 16.56 17.12 23.51
CA SER A 85 17.46 16.03 23.87
C SER A 85 17.31 15.70 25.35
N ILE A 86 17.75 14.52 25.75
CA ILE A 86 17.82 14.12 27.16
C ILE A 86 19.28 14.25 27.57
N GLY A 87 19.54 14.99 28.66
CA GLY A 87 20.88 15.15 29.19
C GLY A 87 21.44 13.84 29.75
N ASP A 88 22.69 13.52 29.42
CA ASP A 88 23.34 12.25 29.79
C ASP A 88 23.47 12.02 31.31
N LYS A 89 23.50 13.11 32.09
CA LYS A 89 23.81 13.09 33.53
C LYS A 89 22.62 13.28 34.45
N SER A 90 21.53 13.88 33.97
CA SER A 90 20.44 14.35 34.84
C SER A 90 19.06 13.87 34.42
N ASP A 91 18.94 13.07 33.36
CA ASP A 91 17.66 12.71 32.71
C ASP A 91 16.77 13.94 32.39
N ALA A 92 17.37 15.14 32.41
CA ALA A 92 16.65 16.38 32.19
C ALA A 92 16.43 16.58 30.70
N PHE A 93 15.26 17.11 30.36
CA PHE A 93 15.00 17.58 29.00
C PHE A 93 15.79 18.85 28.74
N VAL A 94 16.70 18.77 27.78
CA VAL A 94 17.45 19.90 27.27
C VAL A 94 16.77 20.37 25.99
N VAL A 95 16.33 21.64 26.01
CA VAL A 95 15.68 22.31 24.89
C VAL A 95 16.57 23.46 24.44
N ILE A 96 17.03 23.40 23.20
CA ILE A 96 17.97 24.37 22.62
C ILE A 96 17.44 24.83 21.27
N ASP A 97 17.57 26.11 20.94
CA ASP A 97 17.29 26.60 19.59
C ASP A 97 18.31 26.03 18.60
N LYS A 98 17.84 25.51 17.45
CA LYS A 98 18.70 24.86 16.46
C LYS A 98 19.79 25.78 15.90
N GLU A 99 19.50 27.07 15.75
CA GLU A 99 20.51 28.01 15.26
C GLU A 99 21.60 28.22 16.32
N MET A 100 21.20 28.32 17.58
CA MET A 100 22.13 28.39 18.70
C MET A 100 22.96 27.10 18.84
N ASP A 101 22.32 25.92 18.72
CA ASP A 101 23.00 24.61 18.74
C ASP A 101 24.08 24.53 17.65
N LYS A 102 23.75 25.02 16.44
CA LYS A 102 24.69 25.07 15.31
C LYS A 102 25.85 26.02 15.56
N GLN A 103 25.61 27.20 16.14
CA GLN A 103 26.66 28.15 16.50
C GLN A 103 27.59 27.57 17.55
N LEU A 104 27.04 26.95 18.60
CA LEU A 104 27.82 26.27 19.64
C LEU A 104 28.69 25.15 19.04
N ALA A 105 28.09 24.29 18.21
CA ALA A 105 28.84 23.23 17.53
C ALA A 105 29.96 23.79 16.65
N THR A 106 29.73 24.90 15.94
CA THR A 106 30.75 25.54 15.10
C THR A 106 31.90 26.09 15.93
N ILE A 107 31.61 26.75 17.05
CA ILE A 107 32.63 27.26 17.98
C ILE A 107 33.48 26.10 18.52
N THR A 108 32.83 25.02 18.97
CA THR A 108 33.52 23.84 19.51
C THR A 108 34.37 23.13 18.46
N LEU A 109 33.88 23.01 17.22
CA LEU A 109 34.63 22.37 16.14
C LEU A 109 35.80 23.22 15.63
N ASN A 110 35.69 24.55 15.72
CA ASN A 110 36.75 25.47 15.30
C ASN A 110 37.80 25.71 16.41
N ASP A 111 37.55 25.19 17.61
CA ASP A 111 38.52 25.22 18.69
C ASP A 111 39.67 24.24 18.40
N SER A 112 40.81 24.78 17.96
CA SER A 112 42.04 24.01 17.71
C SER A 112 42.89 23.85 18.98
N SER A 113 42.51 24.47 20.10
CA SER A 113 43.27 24.41 21.35
C SER A 113 43.19 23.05 22.05
N THR A 114 42.19 22.23 21.71
CA THR A 114 41.92 20.95 22.38
C THR A 114 43.04 19.92 22.19
N TYR A 115 43.82 20.03 21.11
CA TYR A 115 44.95 19.13 20.81
C TYR A 115 46.33 19.81 20.93
N LEU A 116 46.40 21.06 21.41
CA LEU A 116 47.64 21.81 21.62
C LEU A 116 48.34 21.42 22.95
N ARG A 117 48.42 20.11 23.23
CA ARG A 117 49.01 19.57 24.46
C ARG A 117 50.36 18.92 24.21
#